data_AF-A0A3D1ZF17-F1
#
_entry.id   AF-A0A3D1ZF17-F1
#
_cell.length_a   1.000
_cell.length_b   1.000
_cell.length_c   1.000
_cell.angle_alpha   90.00
_cell.angle_beta   90.00
_cell.angle_gamma   90.00
#
_symmetry.space_group_name_H-M   'P 1'
#
loop_
_entity.id
_entity.type
_entity.pdbx_description
1 polymer ?
#
loop_
_entity_poly.entity_id
_entity_poly.type
_entity_poly.pdbx_seq_one_letter_code
_entity_poly.pdbx_strand_id
1 'polypeptide(L)'
;MLVGDLGEFALIDRLAKSIETRNNSLASALEAQGSKLALGIGDDAAVWSTGSGLTVATTDTMVEGSHFFIDQIGWRNLGWKAISTNTSDVG
;
A
#
# COMPACT_ATOMS: atom_id res chain seq x y z
N MET A 1 -15.54 -19.67 6.65
CA MET A 1 -14.19 -19.14 6.94
C MET A 1 -14.31 -17.64 7.05
N LEU A 2 -14.05 -17.12 8.25
CA LEU A 2 -14.00 -15.70 8.52
C LEU A 2 -12.62 -15.16 8.15
N VAL A 3 -12.47 -13.82 8.07
CA VAL A 3 -11.17 -13.18 7.79
C VAL A 3 -10.15 -13.52 8.89
N GLY A 4 -10.59 -13.54 10.15
CA GLY A 4 -9.73 -13.87 11.29
C GLY A 4 -9.15 -15.30 11.27
N ASP A 5 -9.77 -16.23 10.55
CA ASP A 5 -9.28 -17.60 10.43
C ASP A 5 -8.14 -17.74 9.42
N LEU A 6 -7.99 -16.77 8.51
CA LEU A 6 -7.07 -16.83 7.36
C LEU A 6 -5.68 -16.30 7.71
N GLY A 7 -5.62 -15.27 8.56
CA GLY A 7 -4.40 -14.51 8.82
C GLY A 7 -4.07 -13.52 7.69
N GLU A 8 -3.16 -12.58 8.00
CA GLU A 8 -2.85 -11.43 7.14
C GLU A 8 -2.22 -11.84 5.79
N PHE A 9 -1.13 -12.61 5.82
CA PHE A 9 -0.40 -12.96 4.60
C PHE A 9 -1.25 -13.79 3.63
N ALA A 10 -2.02 -14.76 4.13
CA ALA A 10 -2.89 -15.55 3.28
C ALA A 10 -4.09 -14.73 2.74
N LEU A 11 -4.53 -13.70 3.46
CA LEU A 11 -5.51 -12.75 2.94
C LEU A 11 -4.92 -11.90 1.82
N ILE A 12 -3.70 -11.38 1.98
CA ILE A 12 -3.00 -10.62 0.94
C ILE A 12 -2.85 -11.47 -0.32
N ASP A 13 -2.37 -12.71 -0.20
CA ASP A 13 -2.23 -13.64 -1.34
C ASP A 13 -3.56 -13.86 -2.06
N ARG A 14 -4.65 -14.02 -1.29
CA ARG A 14 -5.98 -14.22 -1.85
C ARG A 14 -6.47 -12.98 -2.60
N LEU A 15 -6.25 -11.79 -2.05
CA LEU A 15 -6.62 -10.53 -2.69
C LEU A 15 -5.80 -10.31 -3.97
N ALA A 16 -4.48 -10.51 -3.91
CA ALA A 16 -3.58 -10.39 -5.06
C ALA A 16 -4.03 -11.30 -6.22
N LYS A 17 -4.29 -12.58 -5.94
CA LYS A 17 -4.82 -13.53 -6.94
C LYS A 17 -6.17 -13.10 -7.51
N SER A 18 -7.05 -12.52 -6.69
CA SER A 18 -8.39 -12.11 -7.14
C SER A 18 -8.38 -10.95 -8.15
N ILE A 19 -7.32 -10.15 -8.16
CA ILE A 19 -7.18 -8.99 -9.06
C ILE A 19 -6.10 -9.16 -10.14
N GLU A 20 -5.37 -10.28 -10.13
CA GLU A 20 -4.19 -10.54 -10.98
C GLU A 20 -4.46 -10.27 -12.47
N THR A 21 -5.52 -10.86 -13.04
CA THR A 21 -5.84 -10.68 -14.47
C THR A 21 -6.08 -9.22 -14.82
N ARG A 22 -6.82 -8.49 -13.97
CA ARG A 22 -7.09 -7.07 -14.18
C ARG A 22 -5.81 -6.24 -14.05
N ASN A 23 -4.99 -6.52 -13.03
CA ASN A 23 -3.75 -5.80 -12.80
C ASN A 23 -2.75 -6.01 -13.94
N ASN A 24 -2.61 -7.23 -14.47
CA ASN A 24 -1.73 -7.52 -15.61
C ASN A 24 -2.19 -6.76 -16.86
N SER A 25 -3.50 -6.72 -17.13
CA SER A 25 -4.04 -5.95 -18.26
C SER A 25 -3.78 -4.45 -18.12
N LEU A 26 -3.97 -3.88 -16.92
CA LEU A 26 -3.69 -2.47 -16.64
C LEU A 26 -2.20 -2.17 -16.74
N ALA A 27 -1.33 -3.02 -16.20
CA ALA A 27 0.11 -2.85 -16.27
C ALA A 27 0.60 -2.81 -17.72
N SER A 28 0.13 -3.72 -18.59
CA SER A 28 0.47 -3.69 -20.02
C SER A 28 -0.06 -2.43 -20.73
N ALA A 29 -1.26 -1.99 -20.41
CA ALA A 29 -1.85 -0.77 -21.01
C ALA A 29 -1.09 0.50 -20.60
N LEU A 30 -0.66 0.59 -19.34
CA LEU A 30 0.13 1.70 -18.81
C LEU A 30 1.58 1.69 -19.34
N GLU A 31 2.17 0.50 -19.49
CA GLU A 31 3.53 0.37 -20.04
C GLU A 31 3.57 0.88 -21.48
N ALA A 32 2.54 0.60 -22.29
CA ALA A 32 2.39 1.17 -23.63
C ALA A 32 2.28 2.71 -23.65
N GLN A 33 1.92 3.33 -22.53
CA GLN A 33 1.84 4.77 -22.33
C GLN A 33 3.09 5.35 -21.63
N GLY A 34 4.13 4.54 -21.43
CA GLY A 34 5.38 4.96 -20.79
C GLY A 34 5.36 4.97 -19.26
N SER A 35 4.42 4.24 -18.63
CA SER A 35 4.36 4.01 -17.19
C SER A 35 4.49 2.52 -16.89
N LYS A 36 5.69 2.09 -16.49
CA LYS A 36 6.00 0.69 -16.22
C LYS A 36 5.98 0.42 -14.72
N LEU A 37 5.18 -0.55 -14.28
CA LEU A 37 5.25 -1.07 -12.92
C LEU A 37 6.60 -1.75 -12.70
N ALA A 38 7.45 -1.16 -11.85
CA ALA A 38 8.79 -1.64 -11.52
C ALA A 38 8.77 -2.55 -10.28
N LEU A 39 7.98 -2.18 -9.26
CA LEU A 39 7.73 -2.95 -8.05
C LEU A 39 6.23 -2.99 -7.78
N GLY A 40 5.70 -4.19 -7.51
CA GLY A 40 4.28 -4.46 -7.35
C GLY A 40 3.92 -4.95 -5.95
N ILE A 41 2.83 -5.72 -5.85
CA ILE A 41 2.38 -6.32 -4.58
C ILE A 41 3.50 -7.21 -4.01
N GLY A 42 3.78 -7.07 -2.71
CA GLY A 42 4.76 -7.89 -1.99
C GLY A 42 6.00 -7.13 -1.51
N ASP A 43 6.09 -5.83 -1.81
CA ASP A 43 7.07 -4.89 -1.29
C ASP A 43 6.38 -3.83 -0.40
N ASP A 44 7.15 -2.96 0.25
CA ASP A 44 6.64 -1.91 1.16
C ASP A 44 5.85 -0.82 0.40
N ALA A 45 6.14 -0.62 -0.89
CA ALA A 45 5.41 0.29 -1.76
C ALA A 45 5.36 -0.21 -3.21
N ALA A 46 4.36 0.24 -3.97
CA ALA A 46 4.30 0.04 -5.41
C ALA A 46 5.04 1.17 -6.14
N VAL A 47 5.86 0.83 -7.14
CA VAL A 47 6.69 1.79 -7.87
C VAL A 47 6.45 1.69 -9.36
N TRP A 48 6.22 2.84 -9.99
CA TRP A 48 6.15 2.98 -11.45
C TRP A 48 7.31 3.83 -11.96
N SER A 49 8.00 3.33 -12.98
CA SER A 49 8.89 4.15 -13.79
C SER A 49 8.07 4.86 -14.85
N THR A 50 8.08 6.19 -14.81
CA THR A 50 7.36 7.08 -15.72
C THR A 50 8.35 7.96 -16.47
N GLY A 51 7.93 8.61 -17.56
CA GLY A 51 8.78 9.56 -18.29
C GLY A 51 9.31 10.73 -17.43
N SER A 52 8.68 11.02 -16.29
CA SER A 52 9.08 12.05 -15.33
C SER A 52 9.89 11.54 -14.13
N GLY A 53 10.21 10.24 -14.07
CA GLY A 53 10.90 9.61 -12.94
C GLY A 53 10.07 8.53 -12.27
N LEU A 54 10.36 8.25 -10.99
CA LEU A 54 9.65 7.23 -10.23
C LEU A 54 8.40 7.83 -9.55
N THR A 55 7.28 7.14 -9.69
CA THR A 55 6.06 7.37 -8.88
C THR A 55 5.94 6.24 -7.90
N VAL A 56 5.84 6.56 -6.61
CA VAL A 56 5.75 5.59 -5.51
C VAL A 56 4.40 5.75 -4.82
N ALA A 57 3.72 4.64 -4.55
CA ALA A 57 2.47 4.63 -3.80
C ALA A 57 2.52 3.56 -2.70
N THR A 58 2.29 3.99 -1.46
CA THR A 58 1.97 3.13 -0.31
C THR A 58 0.68 3.66 0.32
N THR A 59 0.07 2.87 1.20
CA THR A 59 -1.03 3.32 2.03
C THR A 59 -1.03 2.58 3.36
N ASP A 60 -1.15 3.34 4.43
CA ASP A 60 -1.29 2.83 5.79
C ASP A 60 -2.44 3.51 6.54
N THR A 61 -2.99 2.80 7.53
CA THR A 61 -4.14 3.29 8.30
C THR A 61 -3.79 3.47 9.78
N MET A 62 -4.34 4.53 10.41
CA MET A 62 -4.28 4.74 11.86
C MET A 62 -5.64 4.44 12.47
N VAL A 63 -5.73 3.36 13.25
CA VAL A 63 -6.96 2.89 13.91
C VAL A 63 -6.85 3.08 15.42
N GLU A 64 -7.83 3.75 16.03
CA GLU A 64 -7.93 3.89 17.48
C GLU A 64 -8.03 2.51 18.15
N GLY A 65 -7.36 2.33 19.29
CA GLY A 65 -7.33 1.06 20.03
C GLY A 65 -6.25 0.09 19.56
N SER A 66 -5.66 0.31 18.39
CA SER A 66 -4.58 -0.51 17.83
C SER A 66 -3.31 0.31 17.59
N HIS A 67 -3.43 1.45 16.90
CA HIS A 67 -2.29 2.29 16.52
C HIS A 67 -2.11 3.50 17.44
N PHE A 68 -3.21 3.98 18.03
CA PHE A 68 -3.21 5.10 18.97
C PHE A 68 -4.41 5.02 19.91
N PHE A 69 -4.38 5.79 20.99
CA PHE A 69 -5.50 6.01 21.89
C PHE A 69 -5.71 7.51 22.06
N ILE A 70 -6.95 7.98 21.91
CA ILE A 70 -7.26 9.42 21.84
C ILE A 70 -6.96 10.17 23.14
N ASP A 71 -6.99 9.47 24.28
CA ASP A 71 -6.64 9.99 25.61
C ASP A 71 -5.12 10.07 25.84
N GLN A 72 -4.31 9.49 24.94
CA GLN A 72 -2.85 9.41 25.06
C GLN A 72 -2.10 10.17 23.95
N ILE A 73 -2.78 10.66 22.92
CA ILE A 73 -2.14 11.37 21.79
C ILE A 73 -2.87 12.66 21.43
N GLY A 74 -2.11 13.73 21.21
CA GLY A 74 -2.65 14.97 20.62
C GLY A 74 -2.81 14.84 19.11
N TRP A 75 -3.84 15.48 18.53
CA TRP A 75 -4.14 15.43 17.10
C TRP A 75 -2.96 15.76 16.18
N ARG A 76 -2.12 16.73 16.57
CA ARG A 76 -0.91 17.07 15.82
C ARG A 76 0.10 15.93 15.77
N ASN A 77 0.31 15.24 16.88
CA ASN A 77 1.24 14.11 16.97
C ASN A 77 0.67 12.89 16.23
N LEU A 78 -0.65 12.69 16.27
CA LEU A 78 -1.30 11.66 15.45
C LEU A 78 -1.13 11.93 13.95
N GLY A 79 -1.32 13.18 13.51
CA GLY A 79 -1.07 13.58 12.13
C GLY A 79 0.40 13.38 11.72
N TRP A 80 1.34 13.74 12.60
CA TRP A 80 2.76 13.46 12.37
C TRP A 80 3.03 11.96 12.23
N LYS A 81 2.49 11.14 13.13
CA LYS A 81 2.62 9.67 13.08
C LYS A 81 2.05 9.11 11.77
N ALA A 82 0.86 9.55 11.37
CA ALA A 82 0.23 9.10 10.12
C ALA A 82 1.11 9.35 8.89
N ILE A 83 1.72 10.54 8.80
CA ILE A 83 2.66 10.87 7.72
C ILE A 83 3.94 10.05 7.86
N SER A 84 4.52 9.99 9.06
CA SER A 84 5.80 9.32 9.31
C SER A 84 5.76 7.83 8.97
N THR A 85 4.64 7.14 9.22
CA THR A 85 4.50 5.72 8.89
C THR A 85 4.39 5.52 7.38
N ASN A 86 3.54 6.26 6.67
CA ASN A 86 3.49 6.14 5.20
C ASN A 86 4.82 6.57 4.53
N THR A 87 5.54 7.53 5.13
CA THR A 87 6.83 7.97 4.58
C THR A 87 7.95 6.95 4.83
N SER A 88 7.84 6.11 5.86
CA SER A 88 8.88 5.10 6.13
C SER A 88 8.94 4.01 5.07
N ASP A 89 7.82 3.68 4.43
CA ASP A 89 7.78 2.68 3.35
C ASP A 89 8.41 3.19 2.04
N VAL A 90 8.53 4.52 1.89
CA VAL A 90 9.14 5.18 0.73
C VAL A 90 10.66 5.39 0.94
N GLY A 91 11.13 5.28 2.18
CA GLY A 91 12.45 5.71 2.65
C GLY A 91 13.64 4.98 2.05
#